data_AF-A0A945UBA2-F1
#
_entry.id   AF-A0A945UBA2-F1
#
_cell.length_a   1.000
_cell.length_b   1.000
_cell.length_c   1.000
_cell.angle_alpha   90.00
_cell.angle_beta   90.00
_cell.angle_gamma   90.00
#
_symmetry.space_group_name_H-M   'P 1'
#
loop_
_entity.id
_entity.type
_entity.pdbx_description
1 polymer ?
#
loop_
_entity_poly.entity_id
_entity_poly.type
_entity_poly.pdbx_seq_one_letter_code
_entity_poly.pdbx_strand_id
1 'polypeptide(L)'
;IIFIVDVRRNPTDLDLALKEWMEELDRNYILLITKADKLSASERSKQVKKIKAAFMGDHALGFTVYSSKNHTGRKELWGLLEKIARENKAPLVENDEFFEKQYEKYNEDSNEDS
;
A
#
# COMPACT_ATOMS: atom_id res chain seq x y z
N ILE A 1 9.13 0.12 2.48
CA ILE A 1 8.28 -1.09 2.68
C ILE A 1 6.81 -0.71 2.48
N ILE A 2 5.95 -1.61 2.00
CA ILE A 2 4.49 -1.38 1.95
C ILE A 2 3.84 -2.14 3.10
N PHE A 3 3.18 -1.42 4.01
CA PHE A 3 2.42 -2.00 5.11
C PHE A 3 0.95 -2.09 4.68
N ILE A 4 0.45 -3.31 4.46
CA ILE A 4 -0.92 -3.53 3.95
C ILE A 4 -1.88 -3.82 5.11
N VAL A 5 -2.94 -3.03 5.22
CA VAL A 5 -4.01 -3.22 6.22
C VAL A 5 -5.36 -3.34 5.53
N ASP A 6 -6.19 -4.30 5.93
CA ASP A 6 -7.57 -4.47 5.44
C ASP A 6 -8.50 -3.49 6.16
N VAL A 7 -9.18 -2.59 5.42
CA VAL A 7 -10.00 -1.51 6.01
C VAL A 7 -11.12 -1.99 6.93
N ARG A 8 -11.53 -3.26 6.81
CA ARG A 8 -12.62 -3.85 7.62
C ARG A 8 -12.16 -4.24 9.03
N ARG A 9 -10.85 -4.38 9.24
CA ARG A 9 -10.28 -4.86 10.49
C ARG A 9 -9.77 -3.68 11.30
N ASN A 10 -9.91 -3.79 12.61
CA ASN A 10 -9.18 -2.91 13.51
C ASN A 10 -7.69 -3.30 13.50
N PRO A 11 -6.78 -2.34 13.72
CA PRO A 11 -5.38 -2.65 14.01
C PRO A 11 -5.32 -3.69 15.15
N THR A 12 -4.58 -4.77 14.94
CA THR A 12 -4.34 -5.80 15.94
C THR A 12 -3.02 -5.55 16.67
N ASP A 13 -2.82 -6.16 17.82
CA ASP A 13 -1.56 -6.05 18.59
C ASP A 13 -0.34 -6.50 17.76
N LEU A 14 -0.53 -7.51 16.90
CA LEU A 14 0.52 -7.96 15.99
C LEU A 14 0.86 -6.92 14.92
N ASP A 15 -0.15 -6.21 14.39
CA ASP A 15 0.10 -5.13 13.42
C ASP A 15 0.86 -3.97 14.07
N LEU A 16 0.52 -3.64 15.32
CA LEU A 16 1.19 -2.58 16.09
C LEU A 16 2.63 -2.97 16.42
N ALA A 17 2.86 -4.20 16.88
CA ALA A 17 4.21 -4.71 17.15
C ALA A 17 5.08 -4.73 15.89
N LEU A 18 4.50 -5.09 14.73
CA LEU A 18 5.22 -5.01 13.46
C LEU A 18 5.58 -3.56 13.12
N LYS A 19 4.66 -2.61 13.32
CA LYS A 19 4.92 -1.18 13.11
C LYS A 19 6.04 -0.69 14.03
N GLU A 20 5.97 -1.00 15.32
CA GLU A 20 7.01 -0.63 16.29
C GLU A 20 8.37 -1.19 15.90
N TRP A 21 8.43 -2.48 15.53
CA TRP A 21 9.68 -3.10 15.09
C TRP A 21 10.27 -2.45 13.84
N MET A 22 9.43 -1.99 12.90
CA MET A 22 9.90 -1.25 11.74
C MET A 22 10.49 0.10 12.12
N GLU A 23 9.87 0.81 13.07
CA GLU A 23 10.38 2.09 13.58
C GLU A 23 11.69 1.91 14.34
N GLU A 24 11.81 0.89 15.19
CA GLU A 24 13.05 0.56 15.91
C GLU A 24 14.23 0.26 14.98
N LEU A 25 13.96 -0.26 13.78
CA LEU A 25 14.97 -0.56 12.76
C LEU A 25 15.21 0.61 11.78
N ASP A 26 14.67 1.80 12.06
CA ASP A 26 14.69 2.98 11.19
C ASP A 26 14.17 2.67 9.77
N ARG A 27 13.14 1.83 9.66
CA ARG A 27 12.58 1.38 8.37
C ARG A 27 11.34 2.16 8.00
N ASN A 28 11.49 3.01 7.00
CA ASN A 28 10.39 3.77 6.42
C ASN A 28 9.36 2.88 5.69
N TYR A 29 8.08 3.23 5.84
CA TYR A 29 6.97 2.51 5.23
C TYR A 29 5.87 3.39 4.66
N ILE A 30 5.12 2.83 3.71
CA ILE A 30 3.90 3.39 3.16
C ILE A 30 2.74 2.53 3.63
N LEU A 31 1.73 3.14 4.25
CA LEU A 31 0.53 2.45 4.69
C LEU A 31 -0.48 2.31 3.54
N LEU A 32 -0.78 1.08 3.15
CA LEU A 32 -1.78 0.78 2.13
C LEU A 32 -3.05 0.19 2.77
N ILE A 33 -4.11 0.98 2.82
CA ILE A 33 -5.40 0.59 3.41
C ILE A 33 -6.28 -0.01 2.31
N THR A 34 -6.35 -1.34 2.25
CA THR A 34 -6.97 -2.10 1.15
C THR A 34 -8.44 -2.43 1.37
N LYS A 35 -9.10 -2.95 0.32
CA LYS A 35 -10.51 -3.39 0.30
C LYS A 35 -11.49 -2.28 0.63
N ALA A 36 -11.18 -1.05 0.21
CA ALA A 36 -12.01 0.14 0.40
C ALA A 36 -13.44 0.02 -0.14
N ASP A 37 -13.68 -0.90 -1.10
CA ASP A 37 -15.00 -1.22 -1.65
C ASP A 37 -15.94 -1.91 -0.66
N LYS A 38 -15.40 -2.47 0.43
CA LYS A 38 -16.18 -3.25 1.39
C LYS A 38 -16.93 -2.43 2.43
N LEU A 39 -16.74 -1.12 2.45
CA LEU A 39 -17.37 -0.21 3.39
C LEU A 39 -18.04 0.94 2.66
N SER A 40 -19.13 1.46 3.23
CA SER A 40 -19.73 2.71 2.78
C SER A 40 -18.72 3.87 2.92
N ALA A 41 -18.96 5.00 2.24
CA ALA A 41 -18.08 6.15 2.34
C ALA A 41 -17.91 6.68 3.78
N SER A 42 -18.97 6.64 4.59
CA SER A 42 -18.96 7.07 5.99
C SER A 42 -18.16 6.11 6.87
N GLU A 43 -18.43 4.80 6.75
CA GLU A 43 -17.69 3.78 7.51
C GLU A 43 -16.22 3.74 7.12
N ARG A 44 -15.92 3.85 5.82
CA ARG A 44 -14.55 3.93 5.31
C ARG A 44 -13.83 5.14 5.89
N SER A 45 -14.45 6.31 5.91
CA SER A 45 -13.84 7.52 6.49
C SER A 45 -13.51 7.34 7.97
N LYS A 46 -14.43 6.72 8.74
CA LYS A 46 -14.20 6.40 10.16
C LYS A 46 -13.06 5.40 10.35
N GLN A 47 -13.05 4.31 9.56
CA GLN A 47 -12.02 3.28 9.66
C GLN A 47 -10.65 3.79 9.22
N VAL A 48 -10.57 4.53 8.11
CA VAL A 48 -9.33 5.16 7.67
C VAL A 48 -8.77 6.09 8.74
N LYS A 49 -9.62 6.88 9.40
CA LYS A 49 -9.18 7.74 10.51
C LYS A 49 -8.60 6.91 11.67
N LYS A 50 -9.27 5.81 12.05
CA LYS A 50 -8.81 4.91 13.11
C LYS A 50 -7.47 4.24 12.77
N ILE A 51 -7.36 3.68 11.56
CA ILE A 51 -6.15 3.02 11.09
C ILE A 51 -5.00 4.04 11.01
N LYS A 52 -5.23 5.24 10.48
CA LYS A 52 -4.21 6.29 10.45
C LYS A 52 -3.72 6.69 11.85
N ALA A 53 -4.62 6.77 12.83
CA ALA A 53 -4.23 7.11 14.19
C ALA A 53 -3.30 6.05 14.82
N ALA A 54 -3.36 4.80 14.37
CA ALA A 54 -2.52 3.71 14.86
C ALA A 54 -1.16 3.62 14.12
N PHE A 55 -1.15 3.87 12.82
CA PHE A 55 0.01 3.55 11.96
C PHE A 55 0.75 4.77 11.41
N MET A 56 0.25 5.99 11.58
CA MET A 56 1.01 7.18 11.16
C MET A 56 1.96 7.60 12.29
N GLY A 57 3.23 7.75 11.93
CA GLY A 57 4.34 8.13 12.81
C GLY A 57 5.50 8.66 11.97
N ASP A 58 6.68 8.84 12.57
CA ASP A 58 7.82 9.51 11.93
C ASP A 58 8.38 8.74 10.72
N HIS A 59 8.30 7.41 10.75
CA HIS A 59 8.76 6.55 9.65
C HIS A 59 7.68 6.27 8.59
N ALA A 60 6.46 6.78 8.78
CA ALA A 60 5.40 6.65 7.80
C ALA A 60 5.54 7.72 6.70
N LEU A 61 5.96 7.31 5.50
CA LEU A 61 6.15 8.20 4.35
C LEU A 61 4.84 8.68 3.73
N GLY A 62 3.73 8.02 4.04
CA GLY A 62 2.40 8.35 3.54
C GLY A 62 1.43 7.19 3.64
N PHE A 63 0.22 7.41 3.16
CA PHE A 63 -0.80 6.38 3.09
C PHE A 63 -1.64 6.50 1.82
N THR A 64 -2.18 5.37 1.37
CA THR A 64 -3.16 5.32 0.27
C THR A 64 -4.32 4.39 0.64
N VAL A 65 -5.54 4.80 0.29
CA VAL A 65 -6.73 3.96 0.39
C VAL A 65 -6.96 3.27 -0.95
N TYR A 66 -7.07 1.95 -0.95
CA TYR A 66 -7.01 1.14 -2.15
C TYR A 66 -8.16 0.13 -2.23
N SER A 67 -8.65 -0.13 -3.44
CA SER A 67 -9.50 -1.27 -3.75
C SER A 67 -9.02 -1.91 -5.04
N SER A 68 -8.57 -3.16 -4.97
CA SER A 68 -8.23 -3.94 -6.16
C SER A 68 -9.46 -4.14 -7.04
N LYS A 69 -10.62 -4.41 -6.43
CA LYS A 69 -11.89 -4.66 -7.13
C LYS A 69 -12.35 -3.46 -7.95
N ASN A 70 -12.23 -2.25 -7.38
CA ASN A 70 -12.71 -1.03 -8.03
C ASN A 70 -11.57 -0.22 -8.67
N HIS A 71 -10.35 -0.78 -8.73
CA HIS A 71 -9.13 -0.10 -9.18
C HIS A 71 -8.90 1.30 -8.57
N THR A 72 -9.42 1.52 -7.36
CA THR A 72 -9.35 2.81 -6.66
C THR A 72 -8.03 2.92 -5.92
N GLY A 73 -7.42 4.11 -5.90
CA GLY A 73 -6.17 4.36 -5.18
C GLY A 73 -4.90 4.02 -5.97
N ARG A 74 -5.02 3.52 -7.22
CA ARG A 74 -3.86 3.12 -8.04
C ARG A 74 -3.00 4.33 -8.42
N LYS A 75 -3.63 5.41 -8.90
CA LYS A 75 -2.90 6.62 -9.31
C LYS A 75 -2.24 7.31 -8.12
N GLU A 76 -2.94 7.33 -6.99
CA GLU A 76 -2.46 7.90 -5.73
C GLU A 76 -1.28 7.12 -5.17
N LEU A 77 -1.36 5.77 -5.17
CA LEU A 77 -0.24 4.92 -4.76
C LEU A 77 0.96 5.13 -5.70
N TRP A 78 0.73 5.12 -7.01
CA TRP A 78 1.80 5.30 -7.99
C TRP A 78 2.52 6.64 -7.84
N GLY A 79 1.77 7.75 -7.73
CA GLY A 79 2.35 9.08 -7.52
C GLY A 79 3.14 9.19 -6.21
N LEU A 80 2.69 8.52 -5.14
CA LEU A 80 3.42 8.45 -3.88
C LEU A 80 4.75 7.68 -4.04
N LEU A 81 4.72 6.53 -4.73
CA LEU A 81 5.92 5.73 -5.00
C LEU A 81 6.92 6.51 -5.86
N GLU A 82 6.47 7.15 -6.94
CA GLU A 82 7.33 7.98 -7.81
C GLU A 82 7.95 9.16 -7.06
N LYS A 83 7.20 9.80 -6.17
CA LYS A 83 7.72 10.86 -5.30
C LYS A 83 8.85 10.33 -4.43
N ILE A 84 8.60 9.23 -3.71
CA ILE A 84 9.58 8.63 -2.79
C ILE A 84 10.82 8.13 -3.53
N ALA A 85 10.66 7.51 -4.71
CA ALA A 85 11.79 7.04 -5.50
C ALA A 85 12.70 8.18 -5.97
N ARG A 86 12.11 9.28 -6.44
CA ARG A 86 12.86 10.50 -6.81
C ARG A 86 13.63 11.09 -5.62
N GLU A 87 13.00 11.14 -4.45
CA GLU A 87 13.62 11.67 -3.23
C GLU A 87 14.79 10.80 -2.76
N ASN A 88 14.70 9.47 -2.92
CA ASN A 88 15.74 8.54 -2.49
C ASN A 88 16.89 8.36 -3.51
N LYS A 89 16.85 9.04 -4.67
CA LYS A 89 17.77 8.81 -5.81
C LYS A 89 17.95 7.32 -6.16
N ALA A 90 16.99 6.49 -5.78
CA ALA A 90 16.97 5.11 -6.18
C ALA A 90 16.60 5.12 -7.67
N PRO A 91 17.44 4.55 -8.57
CA PRO A 91 17.03 4.43 -9.95
C PRO A 91 15.71 3.65 -9.97
N LEU A 92 14.67 4.27 -10.53
CA LEU A 92 13.46 3.55 -10.92
C LEU A 92 13.93 2.59 -11.99
N VAL A 93 14.10 1.34 -11.57
CA VAL A 93 14.55 0.17 -12.34
C VAL A 93 14.42 0.39 -13.84
N GLU A 94 15.50 0.84 -14.50
CA GLU A 94 15.54 0.91 -15.96
C GLU A 94 15.80 -0.52 -16.46
N ASN A 95 14.81 -1.06 -17.18
CA ASN A 95 14.84 -2.36 -17.87
C ASN A 95 15.21 -3.56 -16.97
N ASP A 96 14.30 -3.94 -16.08
CA ASP A 96 14.36 -5.27 -15.48
C ASP A 96 13.54 -6.26 -16.31
N GLU A 97 14.26 -7.01 -17.14
CA GLU A 97 13.72 -8.14 -17.93
C GLU A 97 12.96 -9.15 -17.07
N PHE A 98 13.30 -9.30 -15.79
CA PHE A 98 12.58 -10.19 -14.87
C PHE A 98 11.20 -9.62 -14.53
N PHE A 99 11.10 -8.30 -14.29
CA PHE A 99 9.83 -7.66 -14.00
C PHE A 99 8.89 -7.69 -15.21
N GLU A 100 9.40 -7.40 -16.41
CA GLU A 100 8.61 -7.49 -17.65
C GLU A 100 8.12 -8.92 -17.92
N LYS A 101 8.99 -9.93 -17.79
CA LYS A 101 8.59 -11.34 -17.94
C LYS A 101 7.52 -11.76 -16.92
N GLN A 102 7.58 -11.25 -15.69
CA GLN A 102 6.54 -11.53 -14.68
C GLN A 102 5.24 -10.77 -14.98
N TYR A 103 5.32 -9.55 -15.50
CA TYR A 103 4.16 -8.73 -15.83
C TYR A 103 3.42 -9.25 -17.07
N GLU A 104 4.15 -9.64 -18.12
CA GLU A 104 3.58 -10.31 -19.30
C GLU A 104 2.88 -11.61 -18.91
N LYS A 105 3.55 -12.48 -18.13
CA LYS A 105 2.97 -13.73 -17.64
C LYS A 105 1.68 -13.51 -16.85
N TYR A 106 1.65 -12.54 -15.93
CA TYR A 106 0.46 -12.23 -15.14
C TYR A 106 -0.72 -11.78 -16.03
N ASN A 107 -0.45 -11.04 -17.11
CA ASN A 107 -1.50 -10.55 -18.01
C ASN A 107 -1.93 -11.62 -19.03
N GLU A 108 -1.08 -12.58 -19.39
CA GLU A 108 -1.47 -13.75 -20.19
C GLU A 108 -2.43 -14.66 -19.39
N ASP A 109 -2.09 -14.99 -18.14
CA ASP A 109 -2.92 -15.83 -17.26
C ASP A 109 -4.29 -15.18 -16.91
N SER A 110 -4.41 -13.86 -17.05
CA SER A 110 -5.63 -13.11 -16.76
C SER A 110 -6.63 -13.06 -17.93
N ASN A 111 -6.22 -13.44 -19.14
CA ASN A 111 -7.05 -13.42 -20.35
C ASN A 111 -7.61 -14.81 -20.74
N GLU A 112 -7.27 -15.88 -20.01
CA GLU A 112 -7.80 -17.23 -20.26
C GLU A 112 -9.15 -17.51 -19.55
N ASP A 113 -9.60 -16.63 -18.65
CA ASP A 113 -10.83 -16.78 -17.86
C ASP A 113 -12.01 -15.88 -18.33
N SER A 114 -11.98 -15.38 -19.57
CA SER A 114 -13.07 -14.56 -20.16
C SER A 114 -13.77 -15.21 -21.34
#